data_AF-A0AAV1NJH3-F1
#
_entry.id   AF-A0AAV1NJH3-F1
#
_cell.length_a   1.000
_cell.length_b   1.000
_cell.length_c   1.000
_cell.angle_alpha   90.00
_cell.angle_beta   90.00
_cell.angle_gamma   90.00
#
_symmetry.space_group_name_H-M   'P 1'
#
loop_
_entity.id
_entity.type
_entity.pdbx_description
1 polymer ?
#
loop_
_entity_poly.entity_id
_entity_poly.type
_entity_poly.pdbx_seq_one_letter_code
_entity_poly.pdbx_strand_id
1 'polypeptide(L)'
;MSQNHVSGMETSAVSVLKRAVELDQSGRFQESLVCYQEGIQLLMDVLKAVKDDSKRGHYRDKIKGYMDRAEQIKVHVNQMKEDGKYHEQIRIVEDVTGYSYEAMFKPYISSTLTEVWVDDPYIRHTHQLYNFLRFCEMLLKVSCKVKRIHLLTSQDEADSSQQSSALAEIKESLRAHGVTLDLQYSSTIHDREIRADSPLDIVTMTSGSARRPT
;
A
#
# COMPACT_ATOMS: atom_id res chain seq x y z
N MET A 1 -18.28 -14.58 -35.41
CA MET A 1 -18.28 -14.04 -34.02
C MET A 1 -16.89 -13.58 -33.55
N SER A 2 -15.80 -13.88 -34.26
CA SER A 2 -14.42 -13.60 -33.83
C SER A 2 -13.88 -12.19 -34.11
N GLN A 3 -14.28 -11.51 -35.20
CA GLN A 3 -13.75 -10.18 -35.54
C GLN A 3 -14.25 -9.04 -34.64
N ASN A 4 -15.54 -9.04 -34.26
CA ASN A 4 -16.10 -8.01 -33.37
C ASN A 4 -15.51 -8.08 -31.96
N HIS A 5 -15.14 -9.28 -31.50
CA HIS A 5 -14.52 -9.47 -30.19
C HIS A 5 -13.10 -8.88 -30.14
N VAL A 6 -12.30 -9.10 -31.20
CA VAL A 6 -10.94 -8.55 -31.30
C VAL A 6 -10.95 -7.02 -31.39
N SER A 7 -11.91 -6.45 -32.12
CA SER A 7 -12.07 -4.98 -32.23
C SER A 7 -12.46 -4.33 -30.89
N GLY A 8 -13.29 -4.99 -30.09
CA GLY A 8 -13.62 -4.54 -28.73
C GLY A 8 -12.40 -4.54 -27.81
N MET A 9 -11.62 -5.62 -27.82
CA MET A 9 -10.39 -5.74 -27.03
C MET A 9 -9.34 -4.68 -27.42
N GLU A 10 -9.19 -4.41 -28.72
CA GLU A 10 -8.30 -3.36 -29.24
C GLU A 10 -8.70 -1.98 -28.74
N THR A 11 -10.00 -1.67 -28.76
CA THR A 11 -10.53 -0.38 -28.26
C THR A 11 -10.26 -0.21 -26.77
N SER A 12 -10.48 -1.26 -25.97
CA SER A 12 -10.16 -1.26 -24.53
C SER A 12 -8.67 -1.06 -24.28
N ALA A 13 -7.81 -1.78 -25.00
CA ALA A 13 -6.35 -1.66 -24.86
C ALA A 13 -5.87 -0.23 -25.16
N VAL A 14 -6.38 0.38 -26.24
CA VAL A 14 -6.06 1.76 -26.62
C VAL A 14 -6.51 2.76 -25.56
N SER A 15 -7.72 2.59 -25.01
CA SER A 15 -8.24 3.47 -23.96
C SER A 15 -7.34 3.44 -22.71
N VAL A 16 -6.99 2.24 -22.23
CA VAL A 16 -6.15 2.05 -21.05
C VAL A 16 -4.74 2.62 -21.28
N LEU A 17 -4.14 2.39 -22.45
CA LEU A 17 -2.81 2.89 -22.77
C LEU A 17 -2.76 4.41 -22.97
N LYS A 18 -3.83 5.04 -23.48
CA LYS A 18 -3.93 6.50 -23.53
C LYS A 18 -3.92 7.09 -22.12
N ARG A 19 -4.73 6.53 -21.21
CA ARG A 19 -4.72 6.92 -19.80
C ARG A 19 -3.34 6.73 -19.16
N ALA A 20 -2.64 5.64 -19.49
CA ALA A 20 -1.29 5.39 -19.00
C ALA A 20 -0.32 6.53 -19.37
N VAL A 21 -0.37 7.00 -20.62
CA VAL A 21 0.45 8.12 -21.12
C VAL A 21 0.09 9.44 -20.45
N GLU A 22 -1.19 9.74 -20.26
CA GLU A 22 -1.65 10.95 -19.56
C GLU A 22 -1.18 10.99 -18.11
N LEU A 23 -1.23 9.84 -17.42
CA LEU A 23 -0.73 9.69 -16.06
C LEU A 23 0.80 9.82 -16.00
N ASP A 24 1.52 9.28 -16.99
CA ASP A 24 2.97 9.41 -17.10
C ASP A 24 3.39 10.88 -17.23
N GLN A 25 2.75 11.60 -18.15
CA GLN A 25 3.02 13.02 -18.42
C GLN A 25 2.66 13.93 -17.23
N SER A 26 1.68 13.54 -16.41
CA SER A 26 1.32 14.26 -15.18
C SER A 26 2.16 13.87 -13.97
N GLY A 27 3.17 13.00 -14.13
CA GLY A 27 4.05 12.57 -13.04
C GLY A 27 3.41 11.56 -12.09
N ARG A 28 2.21 11.04 -12.41
CA ARG A 28 1.51 10.01 -11.61
C ARG A 28 2.04 8.63 -11.97
N PHE A 29 3.33 8.42 -11.70
CA PHE A 29 4.10 7.27 -12.18
C PHE A 29 3.57 5.90 -11.74
N GLN A 30 3.07 5.75 -10.50
CA GLN A 30 2.52 4.47 -10.03
C GLN A 30 1.23 4.09 -10.79
N GLU A 31 0.29 5.01 -10.91
CA GLU A 31 -0.97 4.75 -11.63
C GLU A 31 -0.71 4.56 -13.13
N SER A 32 0.23 5.33 -13.69
CA SER A 32 0.70 5.15 -15.05
C SER A 32 1.26 3.75 -15.27
N LEU A 33 2.10 3.25 -14.36
CA LEU A 33 2.69 1.91 -14.43
C LEU A 33 1.61 0.82 -14.44
N VAL A 34 0.60 0.92 -13.57
CA VAL A 34 -0.53 -0.02 -13.54
C VAL A 34 -1.29 0.00 -14.87
N CYS A 35 -1.64 1.17 -15.38
CA CYS A 35 -2.32 1.29 -16.67
C CYS A 35 -1.46 0.76 -17.84
N TYR A 36 -0.13 0.96 -17.81
CA TYR A 36 0.75 0.36 -18.81
C TYR A 36 0.71 -1.16 -18.75
N GLN A 37 0.81 -1.77 -17.56
CA GLN A 37 0.76 -3.22 -17.40
C GLN A 37 -0.56 -3.83 -17.88
N GLU A 38 -1.70 -3.25 -17.48
CA GLU A 38 -3.02 -3.68 -17.93
C GLU A 38 -3.20 -3.52 -19.44
N GLY A 39 -2.80 -2.37 -19.98
CA GLY A 39 -2.90 -2.07 -21.41
C GLY A 39 -2.01 -2.99 -22.27
N ILE A 40 -0.80 -3.29 -21.81
CA ILE A 40 0.11 -4.24 -22.44
C ILE A 40 -0.49 -5.65 -22.43
N GLN A 41 -1.07 -6.08 -21.31
CA GLN A 41 -1.71 -7.39 -21.21
C GLN A 41 -2.88 -7.52 -22.20
N LEU A 42 -3.72 -6.49 -22.31
CA LEU A 42 -4.80 -6.45 -23.30
C LEU A 42 -4.27 -6.50 -24.75
N LEU A 43 -3.21 -5.75 -25.07
CA LEU A 43 -2.58 -5.82 -26.40
C LEU A 43 -1.96 -7.18 -26.69
N MET A 44 -1.38 -7.85 -25.69
CA MET A 44 -0.86 -9.22 -25.83
C MET A 44 -1.97 -10.21 -26.16
N ASP A 45 -3.15 -10.04 -25.57
CA ASP A 45 -4.30 -10.90 -25.87
C ASP A 45 -4.90 -10.60 -27.26
N VAL A 46 -4.91 -9.33 -27.69
CA VAL A 46 -5.20 -8.95 -29.09
C VAL A 46 -4.20 -9.62 -30.04
N LEU A 47 -2.90 -9.57 -29.75
CA LEU A 47 -1.85 -10.17 -30.56
C LEU A 47 -2.03 -11.69 -30.72
N LYS A 48 -2.50 -12.40 -29.68
CA LYS A 48 -2.81 -13.83 -29.76
C LYS A 48 -4.00 -14.13 -30.68
N ALA A 49 -4.98 -13.22 -30.75
CA ALA A 49 -6.21 -13.41 -31.51
C ALA A 49 -6.09 -12.98 -33.00
N VAL A 50 -5.17 -12.07 -33.31
CA VAL A 50 -4.95 -11.58 -34.69
C VAL A 50 -4.16 -12.60 -35.50
N LYS A 51 -4.68 -12.95 -36.69
CA LYS A 51 -4.06 -13.87 -37.65
C LYS A 51 -3.25 -13.19 -38.75
N ASP A 52 -3.44 -11.89 -38.94
CA ASP A 52 -2.74 -11.11 -39.96
C ASP A 52 -1.31 -10.78 -39.52
N ASP A 53 -0.30 -11.24 -40.26
CA ASP A 53 1.11 -11.11 -39.89
C ASP A 53 1.62 -9.66 -39.87
N SER A 54 1.08 -8.79 -40.72
CA SER A 54 1.45 -7.37 -40.73
C SER A 54 0.95 -6.66 -39.47
N LYS A 55 -0.31 -6.87 -39.10
CA LYS A 55 -0.89 -6.36 -37.85
C LYS A 55 -0.21 -6.94 -36.61
N ARG A 56 0.16 -8.22 -36.64
CA ARG A 56 0.92 -8.87 -35.57
C ARG A 56 2.29 -8.21 -35.36
N GLY A 57 2.99 -7.87 -36.45
CA GLY A 57 4.22 -7.08 -36.41
C GLY A 57 4.00 -5.74 -35.71
N HIS A 58 2.99 -4.98 -36.15
CA HIS A 58 2.67 -3.68 -35.56
C HIS A 58 2.39 -3.73 -34.06
N TYR A 59 1.58 -4.69 -33.61
CA TYR A 59 1.29 -4.84 -32.18
C TYR A 59 2.51 -5.25 -31.38
N ARG A 60 3.39 -6.11 -31.91
CA ARG A 60 4.63 -6.50 -31.24
C ARG A 60 5.52 -5.29 -30.99
N ASP A 61 5.68 -4.42 -31.99
CA ASP A 61 6.49 -3.21 -31.86
C ASP A 61 5.90 -2.24 -30.83
N LYS A 62 4.57 -2.07 -30.83
CA LYS A 62 3.87 -1.25 -29.83
C LYS A 62 4.02 -1.80 -28.42
N ILE A 63 3.82 -3.11 -28.24
CA ILE A 63 3.98 -3.78 -26.95
C ILE A 63 5.38 -3.59 -26.42
N LYS A 64 6.40 -3.76 -27.27
CA LYS A 64 7.80 -3.52 -26.90
C LYS A 64 8.02 -2.09 -26.41
N GLY A 65 7.56 -1.09 -27.16
CA GLY A 65 7.72 0.32 -26.77
C GLY A 65 7.03 0.64 -25.44
N TYR A 66 5.83 0.11 -25.18
CA TYR A 66 5.15 0.29 -23.90
C TYR A 66 5.81 -0.48 -22.76
N MET A 67 6.33 -1.69 -23.00
CA MET A 67 7.10 -2.45 -22.01
C MET A 67 8.38 -1.72 -21.61
N ASP A 68 9.13 -1.20 -22.59
CA ASP A 68 10.36 -0.43 -22.33
C ASP A 68 10.06 0.81 -21.48
N ARG A 69 8.96 1.52 -21.77
CA ARG A 69 8.53 2.67 -20.96
C ARG A 69 8.09 2.26 -19.56
N ALA A 70 7.31 1.20 -19.44
CA ALA A 70 6.85 0.69 -18.14
C ALA A 70 8.02 0.28 -17.24
N GLU A 71 9.07 -0.34 -17.80
CA GLU A 71 10.27 -0.69 -17.03
C GLU A 71 11.03 0.55 -16.56
N GLN A 72 11.17 1.58 -17.41
CA GLN A 72 11.77 2.86 -17.00
C GLN A 72 11.00 3.52 -15.85
N ILE A 73 9.67 3.55 -15.94
CA ILE A 73 8.81 4.11 -14.89
C ILE A 73 8.96 3.29 -13.60
N LYS A 74 8.99 1.97 -13.69
CA LYS A 74 9.19 1.09 -12.52
C LYS A 74 10.53 1.36 -11.83
N VAL A 75 11.62 1.49 -12.59
CA VAL A 75 12.93 1.87 -12.04
C VAL A 75 12.87 3.24 -11.38
N HIS A 76 12.23 4.22 -12.02
CA HIS A 76 12.09 5.57 -11.45
C HIS A 76 11.28 5.58 -10.14
N VAL A 77 10.15 4.86 -10.10
CA VAL A 77 9.33 4.70 -8.89
C VAL A 77 10.13 4.04 -7.78
N ASN A 78 10.90 2.99 -8.09
CA ASN A 78 11.76 2.33 -7.10
C ASN A 78 12.85 3.28 -6.59
N GLN A 79 13.49 4.06 -7.47
CA GLN A 79 14.48 5.06 -7.05
C GLN A 79 13.84 6.16 -6.18
N MET A 80 12.64 6.64 -6.53
CA MET A 80 11.92 7.61 -5.71
C MET A 80 11.56 7.06 -4.32
N LYS A 81 11.21 5.77 -4.26
CA LYS A 81 11.02 5.05 -3.00
C LYS A 81 12.33 5.03 -2.22
N GLU A 82 13.43 4.59 -2.83
CA GLU A 82 14.78 4.52 -2.24
C GLU A 82 15.29 5.87 -1.72
N ASP A 83 15.02 6.96 -2.45
CA ASP A 83 15.40 8.33 -2.08
C ASP A 83 14.51 8.92 -0.95
N GLY A 84 13.48 8.21 -0.49
CA GLY A 84 12.50 8.71 0.48
C GLY A 84 11.64 9.87 -0.04
N LYS A 85 11.62 10.11 -1.36
CA LYS A 85 10.88 11.19 -2.03
C LYS A 85 9.50 10.74 -2.50
N TYR A 86 9.17 9.47 -2.30
CA TYR A 86 7.88 8.91 -2.66
C TYR A 86 6.88 9.06 -1.51
N HIS A 87 5.74 9.70 -1.78
CA HIS A 87 4.65 9.83 -0.83
C HIS A 87 3.33 9.47 -1.53
N GLU A 88 2.67 8.42 -1.07
CA GLU A 88 1.33 8.04 -1.52
C GLU A 88 0.31 8.51 -0.47
N GLN A 89 -0.66 9.31 -0.91
CA GLN A 89 -1.74 9.78 -0.04
C GLN A 89 -3.04 9.06 -0.38
N ILE A 90 -3.52 8.22 0.53
CA ILE A 90 -4.81 7.54 0.42
C ILE A 90 -5.86 8.34 1.21
N ARG A 91 -6.88 8.86 0.52
CA ARG A 91 -8.01 9.54 1.15
C ARG A 91 -9.18 8.59 1.34
N ILE A 92 -9.39 8.15 2.58
CA ILE A 92 -10.55 7.36 2.97
C ILE A 92 -11.71 8.34 3.23
N VAL A 93 -12.79 8.22 2.45
CA VAL A 93 -14.01 9.04 2.58
C VAL A 93 -14.91 8.44 3.66
N GLU A 94 -15.84 9.23 4.20
CA GLU A 94 -16.82 8.74 5.16
C GLU A 94 -17.70 7.61 4.55
N ASP A 95 -18.07 6.64 5.38
CA ASP A 95 -18.92 5.48 5.04
C ASP A 95 -18.42 4.54 3.94
N VAL A 96 -17.15 4.64 3.52
CA VAL A 96 -16.57 3.70 2.56
C VAL A 96 -15.99 2.46 3.26
N THR A 97 -16.18 1.30 2.63
CA THR A 97 -15.63 0.01 3.09
C THR A 97 -14.44 -0.40 2.22
N GLY A 98 -13.75 -1.49 2.59
CA GLY A 98 -12.60 -2.03 1.82
C GLY A 98 -11.23 -1.62 2.34
N TYR A 99 -11.15 -0.74 3.33
CA TYR A 99 -9.90 -0.26 3.93
C TYR A 99 -9.56 -1.00 5.22
N SER A 100 -9.39 -2.32 5.15
CA SER A 100 -8.85 -3.09 6.27
C SER A 100 -7.35 -2.82 6.45
N TYR A 101 -6.80 -3.12 7.63
CA TYR A 101 -5.35 -3.07 7.85
C TYR A 101 -4.60 -3.86 6.78
N GLU A 102 -5.06 -5.06 6.45
CA GLU A 102 -4.43 -5.86 5.39
C GLU A 102 -4.50 -5.17 4.03
N ALA A 103 -5.63 -4.60 3.63
CA ALA A 103 -5.72 -3.90 2.36
C ALA A 103 -4.78 -2.68 2.28
N MET A 104 -4.67 -1.94 3.40
CA MET A 104 -3.87 -0.72 3.48
C MET A 104 -2.37 -0.99 3.55
N PHE A 105 -1.96 -1.95 4.38
CA PHE A 105 -0.55 -2.16 4.70
C PHE A 105 0.11 -3.28 3.89
N LYS A 106 -0.65 -4.14 3.20
CA LYS A 106 -0.10 -5.21 2.36
C LYS A 106 0.95 -4.76 1.33
N PRO A 107 0.80 -3.60 0.64
CA PRO A 107 1.85 -3.12 -0.28
C PRO A 107 3.17 -2.76 0.41
N TYR A 108 3.11 -2.45 1.71
CA TYR A 108 4.24 -1.98 2.53
C TYR A 108 4.83 -3.10 3.41
N ILE A 109 4.17 -4.25 3.49
CA ILE A 109 4.64 -5.42 4.25
C ILE A 109 5.38 -6.35 3.31
N SER A 110 6.69 -6.44 3.48
CA SER A 110 7.58 -7.33 2.72
C SER A 110 8.09 -8.48 3.58
N SER A 111 8.62 -9.53 2.95
CA SER A 111 9.22 -10.67 3.65
C SER A 111 10.56 -10.35 4.34
N THR A 112 11.11 -9.16 4.08
CA THR A 112 12.33 -8.64 4.70
C THR A 112 12.05 -7.79 5.94
N LEU A 113 10.79 -7.41 6.19
CA LEU A 113 10.38 -6.62 7.36
C LEU A 113 10.64 -7.41 8.65
N THR A 114 11.47 -6.85 9.53
CA THR A 114 11.81 -7.45 10.83
C THR A 114 11.40 -6.61 12.03
N GLU A 115 11.33 -5.29 11.89
CA GLU A 115 10.88 -4.37 12.95
C GLU A 115 9.85 -3.35 12.46
N VAL A 116 8.91 -3.01 13.35
CA VAL A 116 7.84 -2.03 13.10
C VAL A 116 7.72 -1.09 14.30
N TRP A 117 7.57 0.21 14.06
CA TRP A 117 7.25 1.23 15.05
C TRP A 117 5.84 1.73 14.81
N VAL A 118 5.07 1.86 15.89
CA VAL A 118 3.70 2.37 15.90
C VAL A 118 3.63 3.46 16.95
N ASP A 119 3.49 4.69 16.50
CA ASP A 119 3.23 5.85 17.34
C ASP A 119 1.75 6.20 17.18
N ASP A 120 0.92 5.87 18.18
CA ASP A 120 -0.52 6.20 18.18
C ASP A 120 -0.95 6.62 19.61
N PRO A 121 -1.27 7.91 19.84
CA PRO A 121 -1.60 8.41 21.17
C PRO A 121 -2.96 7.93 21.69
N TYR A 122 -3.72 7.20 20.88
CA TYR A 122 -5.09 6.82 21.14
C TYR A 122 -5.27 5.30 21.31
N ILE A 123 -4.26 4.54 21.72
CA ILE A 123 -4.47 3.11 22.07
C ILE A 123 -4.84 2.99 23.55
N ARG A 124 -6.07 3.38 23.92
CA ARG A 124 -6.52 3.48 25.32
C ARG A 124 -7.71 2.58 25.62
N HIS A 125 -8.77 2.71 24.85
CA HIS A 125 -10.04 2.01 25.04
C HIS A 125 -10.08 0.65 24.35
N THR A 126 -11.01 -0.21 24.78
CA THR A 126 -11.19 -1.59 24.28
C THR A 126 -11.18 -1.71 22.76
N HIS A 127 -11.92 -0.87 22.04
CA HIS A 127 -11.97 -0.93 20.58
C HIS A 127 -10.62 -0.56 19.92
N GLN A 128 -9.85 0.33 20.54
CA GLN A 128 -8.53 0.77 20.07
C GLN A 128 -7.49 -0.34 20.33
N LEU A 129 -7.59 -1.03 21.47
CA LEU A 129 -6.79 -2.22 21.77
C LEU A 129 -7.06 -3.35 20.76
N TYR A 130 -8.33 -3.60 20.41
CA TYR A 130 -8.68 -4.56 19.36
C TYR A 130 -8.17 -4.15 17.97
N ASN A 131 -8.14 -2.85 17.66
CA ASN A 131 -7.54 -2.34 16.44
C ASN A 131 -6.04 -2.65 16.38
N PHE A 132 -5.32 -2.39 17.47
CA PHE A 132 -3.89 -2.73 17.58
C PHE A 132 -3.65 -4.24 17.49
N LEU A 133 -4.47 -5.05 18.15
CA LEU A 133 -4.38 -6.51 18.07
C LEU A 133 -4.55 -7.00 16.62
N ARG A 134 -5.56 -6.52 15.90
CA ARG A 134 -5.77 -6.87 14.47
C ARG A 134 -4.59 -6.45 13.59
N PHE A 135 -3.98 -5.31 13.89
CA PHE A 135 -2.76 -4.87 13.21
C PHE A 135 -1.60 -5.86 13.48
N CYS A 136 -1.40 -6.30 14.72
CA CYS A 136 -0.38 -7.29 15.05
C CYS A 136 -0.65 -8.65 14.39
N GLU A 137 -1.91 -9.11 14.36
CA GLU A 137 -2.31 -10.37 13.70
C GLU A 137 -1.97 -10.35 12.20
N MET A 138 -2.19 -9.22 11.53
CA MET A 138 -1.78 -9.04 10.14
C MET A 138 -0.26 -9.18 9.97
N LEU A 139 0.54 -8.60 10.87
CA LEU A 139 2.00 -8.71 10.83
C LEU A 139 2.53 -10.13 11.09
N LEU A 140 1.72 -11.00 11.70
CA LEU A 140 2.08 -12.39 11.99
C LEU A 140 1.70 -13.38 10.87
N LYS A 141 1.00 -12.95 9.82
CA LYS A 141 0.64 -13.83 8.70
C LYS A 141 1.90 -14.30 7.95
N VAL A 142 1.81 -15.52 7.39
CA VAL A 142 2.89 -16.40 6.88
C VAL A 142 4.00 -15.75 6.01
N SER A 143 3.75 -14.59 5.42
CA SER A 143 4.73 -13.86 4.59
C SER A 143 5.67 -12.93 5.34
N CYS A 144 5.37 -12.58 6.60
CA CYS A 144 6.09 -11.56 7.34
C CYS A 144 7.05 -12.18 8.37
N LYS A 145 8.24 -11.58 8.54
CA LYS A 145 9.28 -12.05 9.48
C LYS A 145 9.49 -11.10 10.65
N VAL A 146 8.51 -10.28 10.97
CA VAL A 146 8.56 -9.33 12.09
C VAL A 146 8.93 -10.07 13.37
N LYS A 147 9.96 -9.55 14.05
CA LYS A 147 10.46 -10.02 15.34
C LYS A 147 10.21 -9.01 16.45
N ARG A 148 10.05 -7.74 16.10
CA ARG A 148 9.89 -6.68 17.10
C ARG A 148 8.87 -5.63 16.65
N ILE A 149 8.01 -5.26 17.59
CA ILE A 149 7.03 -4.19 17.44
C ILE A 149 7.30 -3.18 18.55
N HIS A 150 7.50 -1.92 18.20
CA HIS A 150 7.63 -0.81 19.13
C HIS A 150 6.31 -0.04 19.16
N LEU A 151 5.66 0.02 20.31
CA LEU A 151 4.44 0.80 20.50
C LEU A 151 4.73 1.99 21.41
N LEU A 152 4.56 3.20 20.89
CA LEU A 152 4.50 4.43 21.66
C LEU A 152 3.05 4.94 21.68
N THR A 153 2.46 4.97 22.87
CA THR A 153 1.08 5.44 23.07
C THR A 153 1.02 6.46 24.21
N SER A 154 -0.10 7.15 24.38
CA SER A 154 -0.34 7.96 25.57
C SER A 154 -1.09 7.15 26.61
N GLN A 155 -0.79 7.40 27.87
CA GLN A 155 -1.45 6.74 28.99
C GLN A 155 -2.90 7.27 29.14
N ASP A 156 -3.83 6.39 29.46
CA ASP A 156 -5.19 6.80 29.82
C ASP A 156 -5.20 7.39 31.23
N GLU A 157 -5.62 8.66 31.35
CA GLU A 157 -5.74 9.36 32.63
C GLU A 157 -6.90 8.82 33.48
N ALA A 158 -7.94 8.26 32.84
CA ALA A 158 -9.14 7.77 33.52
C ALA A 158 -9.01 6.30 33.95
N ASP A 159 -8.50 5.44 33.06
CA ASP A 159 -8.33 4.01 33.34
C ASP A 159 -7.02 3.44 32.77
N SER A 160 -5.91 3.93 33.31
CA SER A 160 -4.57 3.41 32.99
C SER A 160 -4.40 1.92 33.30
N SER A 161 -5.17 1.38 34.25
CA SER A 161 -5.06 0.00 34.71
C SER A 161 -5.56 -0.99 33.66
N GLN A 162 -6.73 -0.72 33.08
CA GLN A 162 -7.31 -1.53 32.01
C GLN A 162 -6.42 -1.52 30.77
N GLN A 163 -5.96 -0.33 30.36
CA GLN A 163 -5.05 -0.17 29.22
C GLN A 163 -3.76 -1.00 29.42
N SER A 164 -3.14 -0.87 30.59
CA SER A 164 -1.87 -1.55 30.91
C SER A 164 -2.03 -3.07 30.95
N SER A 165 -3.10 -3.57 31.56
CA SER A 165 -3.39 -5.01 31.62
C SER A 165 -3.61 -5.59 30.23
N ALA A 166 -4.43 -4.94 29.40
CA ALA A 166 -4.69 -5.42 28.05
C ALA A 166 -3.44 -5.41 27.16
N LEU A 167 -2.62 -4.36 27.22
CA LEU A 167 -1.36 -4.31 26.48
C LEU A 167 -0.34 -5.35 26.97
N ALA A 168 -0.34 -5.67 28.27
CA ALA A 168 0.49 -6.75 28.82
C ALA A 168 0.04 -8.14 28.31
N GLU A 169 -1.26 -8.39 28.21
CA GLU A 169 -1.79 -9.63 27.61
C GLU A 169 -1.42 -9.75 26.13
N ILE A 170 -1.53 -8.66 25.37
CA ILE A 170 -1.10 -8.63 23.96
C ILE A 170 0.41 -8.91 23.86
N LYS A 171 1.22 -8.28 24.71
CA LYS A 171 2.68 -8.50 24.77
C LYS A 171 3.02 -9.97 25.03
N GLU A 172 2.32 -10.62 25.96
CA GLU A 172 2.54 -12.04 26.28
C GLU A 172 2.15 -12.94 25.10
N SER A 173 0.99 -12.67 24.49
CA SER A 173 0.51 -13.41 23.32
C SER A 173 1.48 -13.32 22.14
N LEU A 174 2.01 -12.13 21.85
CA LEU A 174 3.02 -11.93 20.80
C LEU A 174 4.32 -12.67 21.11
N ARG A 175 4.74 -12.66 22.38
CA ARG A 175 5.95 -13.39 22.82
C ARG A 175 5.82 -14.88 22.57
N ALA A 176 4.64 -15.48 22.80
CA ALA A 176 4.38 -16.89 22.50
C ALA A 176 4.52 -17.22 21.01
N HIS A 177 4.35 -16.23 20.12
CA HIS A 177 4.56 -16.33 18.68
C HIS A 177 5.96 -15.89 18.23
N GLY A 178 6.89 -15.65 19.18
CA GLY A 178 8.27 -15.27 18.88
C GLY A 178 8.44 -13.82 18.42
N VAL A 179 7.51 -12.93 18.79
CA VAL A 179 7.55 -11.49 18.53
C VAL A 179 7.62 -10.71 19.83
N THR A 180 8.54 -9.75 19.90
CA THR A 180 8.72 -8.88 21.07
C THR A 180 7.91 -7.60 20.91
N LEU A 181 7.09 -7.24 21.90
CA LEU A 181 6.43 -5.94 21.98
C LEU A 181 7.12 -5.03 22.99
N ASP A 182 7.75 -3.97 22.49
CA ASP A 182 8.39 -2.90 23.26
C ASP A 182 7.39 -1.75 23.44
N LEU A 183 6.83 -1.63 24.64
CA LEU A 183 5.82 -0.63 24.98
C LEU A 183 6.44 0.56 25.69
N GLN A 184 6.13 1.76 25.22
CA GLN A 184 6.49 3.03 25.85
C GLN A 184 5.27 3.96 25.92
N TYR A 185 5.26 4.81 26.94
CA TYR A 185 4.23 5.83 27.12
C TYR A 185 4.82 7.23 26.94
N SER A 186 4.12 8.09 26.21
CA SER A 186 4.44 9.51 26.10
C SER A 186 3.18 10.36 26.06
N SER A 187 3.20 11.46 26.82
CA SER A 187 2.13 12.47 26.82
C SER A 187 2.32 13.55 25.76
N THR A 188 3.46 13.58 25.06
CA THR A 188 3.80 14.65 24.10
C THR A 188 3.55 14.27 22.63
N ILE A 189 3.09 13.04 22.37
CA ILE A 189 2.76 12.59 21.02
C ILE A 189 1.32 12.94 20.65
N HIS A 190 1.13 13.37 19.41
CA HIS A 190 -0.17 13.80 18.88
C HIS A 190 -0.47 13.21 17.51
N ASP A 191 0.57 13.12 16.66
CA ASP A 191 0.46 12.55 15.33
C ASP A 191 0.50 11.01 15.38
N ARG A 192 -0.16 10.38 14.40
CA ARG A 192 -0.14 8.93 14.22
C ARG A 192 0.84 8.56 13.12
N GLU A 193 1.77 7.67 13.44
CA GLU A 193 2.80 7.25 12.52
C GLU A 193 3.09 5.75 12.66
N ILE A 194 3.24 5.06 11.53
CA ILE A 194 3.74 3.69 11.48
C ILE A 194 4.99 3.69 10.61
N ARG A 195 6.08 3.13 11.14
CA ARG A 195 7.37 3.00 10.43
C ARG A 195 7.79 1.54 10.38
N ALA A 196 8.49 1.19 9.30
CA ALA A 196 9.19 -0.08 9.15
C ALA A 196 10.71 0.12 9.25
N ASP A 197 11.45 -0.97 9.43
CA ASP A 197 12.92 -1.00 9.43
C ASP A 197 13.56 -0.70 8.07
N SER A 198 12.77 -0.79 7.00
CA SER A 198 13.11 -0.29 5.68
C SER A 198 12.98 1.25 5.68
N PRO A 199 14.02 2.00 5.29
CA PRO A 199 14.00 3.47 5.27
C PRO A 199 12.96 4.08 4.31
N LEU A 200 12.24 3.25 3.54
CA LEU A 200 11.39 3.67 2.43
C LEU A 200 9.89 3.62 2.76
N ASP A 201 9.52 3.07 3.91
CA ASP A 201 8.13 2.74 4.25
C ASP A 201 7.70 3.42 5.57
N ILE A 202 7.33 4.71 5.46
CA ILE A 202 6.69 5.47 6.52
C ILE A 202 5.23 5.72 6.12
N VAL A 203 4.30 5.26 6.94
CA VAL A 203 2.87 5.52 6.77
C VAL A 203 2.43 6.49 7.87
N THR A 204 2.17 7.74 7.47
CA THR A 204 1.61 8.75 8.36
C THR A 204 0.09 8.77 8.21
N MET A 205 -0.64 8.69 9.32
CA MET A 205 -2.10 8.79 9.32
C MET A 205 -2.55 10.13 9.88
N THR A 206 -2.97 11.05 9.00
CA THR A 206 -3.53 12.34 9.41
C THR A 206 -5.05 12.32 9.37
N SER A 207 -5.72 12.75 10.43
CA SER A 207 -7.15 13.04 10.37
C SER A 207 -7.37 14.32 9.53
N GLY A 208 -8.03 14.17 8.39
CA GLY A 208 -8.32 15.30 7.51
C GLY A 208 -9.37 16.23 8.12
N SER A 209 -8.95 17.18 8.96
CA SER A 209 -9.76 18.38 9.17
C SER A 209 -9.67 19.19 7.90
N ALA A 210 -10.72 19.13 7.06
CA ALA A 210 -10.88 20.05 5.95
C ALA A 210 -10.98 21.46 6.53
N ARG A 211 -9.84 22.16 6.64
CA ARG A 211 -9.86 23.61 6.80
C ARG A 211 -10.56 24.15 5.55
N ARG A 212 -11.82 24.56 5.71
CA ARG A 212 -12.48 25.40 4.71
C ARG A 212 -11.61 26.65 4.56
N PRO A 213 -11.21 27.04 3.34
CA PRO A 213 -10.64 28.35 3.13
C PRO A 213 -11.68 29.38 3.59
N THR A 214 -11.25 30.30 4.46
CA THR A 214 -12.00 31.52 4.77
C THR A 214 -12.11 32.42 3.56
#